data_AF-A0A6B3G3U8-F1
#
_entry.id   AF-A0A6B3G3U8-F1
#
_cell.length_a   1.000
_cell.length_b   1.000
_cell.length_c   1.000
_cell.angle_alpha   90.00
_cell.angle_beta   90.00
_cell.angle_gamma   90.00
#
_symmetry.space_group_name_H-M   'P 1'
#
loop_
_entity.id
_entity.type
_entity.pdbx_description
1 polymer ?
#
loop_
_entity_poly.entity_id
_entity_poly.type
_entity_poly.pdbx_seq_one_letter_code
_entity_poly.pdbx_strand_id
1 'polypeptide(L)'
;MATAGAVLLSTPYLASADERGNASGSAAEQAEQAVSDLLETVQALEEHPISEAETPEAALTAAKVQDRRVEVLQMRTETDTVYANADGTLTRISAAGPVRMVKDGRWVDVDLDLKRSADGNVTAAAHPEGLRMAGEGGSKARSLKAAASAPDDAARDLVTLGSGDQKVAMQWKGGLPAPQLADNVATYPDAVPGG
;
A
#
# COMPACT_ATOMS: atom_id res chain seq x y z
N MET A 1 3.45 6.12 -17.21
CA MET A 1 2.70 5.77 -18.44
C MET A 1 2.71 4.25 -18.53
N ALA A 2 1.59 3.59 -18.22
CA ALA A 2 1.46 2.13 -18.34
C ALA A 2 0.46 1.83 -19.46
N THR A 3 0.96 1.17 -20.50
CA THR A 3 0.22 0.77 -21.69
C THR A 3 -0.61 -0.46 -21.34
N ALA A 4 -1.91 -0.28 -21.11
CA ALA A 4 -2.86 -1.38 -21.06
C ALA A 4 -3.12 -1.86 -22.50
N GLY A 5 -2.48 -2.96 -22.89
CA GLY A 5 -2.76 -3.64 -24.15
C GLY A 5 -4.05 -4.44 -24.04
N ALA A 6 -5.17 -3.86 -24.46
CA ALA A 6 -6.41 -4.60 -24.66
C ALA A 6 -6.24 -5.55 -25.86
N VAL A 7 -6.08 -6.84 -25.60
CA VAL A 7 -6.13 -7.88 -26.65
C VAL A 7 -7.60 -8.06 -27.03
N LEU A 8 -8.00 -7.45 -28.14
CA LEU A 8 -9.27 -7.76 -28.81
C LEU A 8 -9.20 -9.21 -29.29
N LEU A 9 -9.94 -10.11 -28.63
CA LEU A 9 -10.23 -11.43 -29.16
C LEU A 9 -11.08 -11.25 -30.43
N SER A 10 -10.39 -11.14 -31.56
CA SER A 10 -10.98 -11.23 -32.89
C SER A 10 -11.60 -12.62 -33.03
N THR A 11 -12.92 -12.70 -32.93
CA THR A 11 -13.67 -13.88 -33.41
C THR A 11 -13.33 -14.06 -34.89
N PRO A 12 -12.79 -15.22 -35.31
CA PRO A 12 -12.58 -15.44 -36.73
C PRO A 12 -13.96 -15.46 -37.40
N TYR A 13 -14.20 -14.42 -38.19
CA TYR A 13 -15.29 -14.34 -39.13
C TYR A 13 -15.14 -15.53 -40.08
N LEU A 14 -16.05 -16.51 -40.00
CA LEU A 14 -16.16 -17.58 -40.98
C LEU A 14 -16.61 -16.94 -42.31
N ALA A 15 -15.67 -16.40 -43.07
CA ALA A 15 -15.88 -16.04 -44.46
C ALA A 15 -15.82 -17.33 -45.28
N SER A 16 -16.98 -17.78 -45.79
CA SER A 16 -17.00 -18.75 -46.88
C SER A 16 -16.52 -18.04 -48.15
N ALA A 17 -15.39 -18.48 -48.68
CA ALA A 17 -14.99 -18.18 -50.05
C ALA A 17 -14.26 -19.39 -50.64
N ASP A 18 -14.88 -19.91 -51.68
CA ASP A 18 -14.51 -21.05 -52.50
C ASP A 18 -13.32 -20.67 -53.39
N GLU A 19 -12.08 -21.00 -53.00
CA GLU A 19 -10.95 -21.04 -53.93
C GLU A 19 -10.02 -22.23 -53.62
N ARG A 20 -10.06 -23.22 -54.50
CA ARG A 20 -9.20 -24.42 -54.47
C ARG A 20 -7.85 -24.10 -55.10
N GLY A 21 -6.83 -23.95 -54.27
CA GLY A 21 -5.42 -24.00 -54.68
C GLY A 21 -4.55 -23.10 -53.82
N ASN A 22 -3.68 -23.69 -53.00
CA ASN A 22 -2.66 -23.03 -52.15
C ASN A 22 -3.10 -22.48 -50.77
N ALA A 23 -4.37 -22.56 -50.39
CA ALA A 23 -4.83 -22.08 -49.07
C ALA A 23 -4.62 -23.07 -47.90
N SER A 24 -4.32 -24.34 -48.18
CA SER A 24 -4.18 -25.37 -47.14
C SER A 24 -2.82 -25.34 -46.43
N GLY A 25 -1.76 -24.92 -47.11
CA GLY A 25 -0.42 -24.75 -46.51
C GLY A 25 -0.38 -23.58 -45.54
N SER A 26 -0.97 -22.45 -45.94
CA SER A 26 -1.03 -21.25 -45.10
C SER A 26 -1.92 -21.41 -43.88
N ALA A 27 -3.02 -22.17 -43.95
CA ALA A 27 -3.88 -22.44 -42.80
C ALA A 27 -3.22 -23.34 -41.75
N ALA A 28 -2.44 -24.34 -42.19
CA ALA A 28 -1.68 -25.21 -41.28
C ALA A 28 -0.53 -24.44 -40.61
N GLU A 29 0.22 -23.64 -41.36
CA GLU A 29 1.29 -22.77 -40.85
C GLU A 29 0.73 -21.73 -39.86
N GLN A 30 -0.42 -21.13 -40.16
CA GLN A 30 -1.10 -20.20 -39.23
C GLN A 30 -1.54 -20.89 -37.93
N ALA A 31 -2.01 -22.15 -38.00
CA ALA A 31 -2.39 -22.91 -36.82
C ALA A 31 -1.17 -23.27 -35.95
N GLU A 32 -0.05 -23.68 -36.55
CA GLU A 32 1.19 -23.94 -35.84
C GLU A 32 1.76 -22.69 -35.18
N GLN A 33 1.75 -21.55 -35.89
CA GLN A 33 2.16 -20.27 -35.31
C GLN A 33 1.26 -19.86 -34.14
N ALA A 34 -0.06 -20.01 -34.27
CA ALA A 34 -0.99 -19.69 -33.18
C ALA A 34 -0.78 -20.55 -31.94
N VAL A 35 -0.45 -21.83 -32.09
CA VAL A 35 -0.10 -22.71 -30.97
C VAL A 35 1.23 -22.27 -30.35
N SER A 36 2.23 -21.93 -31.15
CA SER A 36 3.52 -21.41 -30.65
C SER A 36 3.33 -20.12 -29.84
N ASP A 37 2.58 -19.17 -30.36
CA ASP A 37 2.27 -17.90 -29.68
C ASP A 37 1.49 -18.14 -28.38
N LEU A 38 0.54 -19.09 -28.37
CA LEU A 38 -0.18 -19.48 -27.16
C LEU A 38 0.77 -20.07 -26.11
N LEU A 39 1.71 -20.93 -26.50
CA LEU A 39 2.67 -21.50 -25.56
C LEU A 39 3.60 -20.44 -24.97
N GLU A 40 4.08 -19.50 -25.79
CA GLU A 40 4.91 -18.39 -25.33
C GLU A 40 4.14 -17.48 -24.35
N THR A 41 2.86 -17.19 -24.63
CA THR A 41 2.02 -16.40 -23.71
C THR A 41 1.72 -17.12 -22.41
N VAL A 42 1.48 -18.43 -22.43
CA VAL A 42 1.33 -19.23 -21.19
C VAL A 42 2.61 -19.19 -20.37
N GLN A 43 3.77 -19.40 -21.01
CA GLN A 43 5.05 -19.36 -20.32
C GLN A 43 5.34 -17.97 -19.70
N ALA A 44 5.03 -16.89 -20.43
CA ALA A 44 5.16 -15.53 -19.92
C ALA A 44 4.26 -15.28 -18.69
N LEU A 45 3.04 -15.81 -18.67
CA LEU A 45 2.13 -15.72 -17.52
C LEU A 45 2.61 -16.57 -16.33
N GLU A 46 3.25 -17.71 -16.58
CA GLU A 46 3.84 -18.52 -15.52
C GLU A 46 5.02 -17.80 -14.84
N GLU A 47 5.91 -17.20 -15.65
CA GLU A 47 7.06 -16.42 -15.18
C GLU A 47 6.64 -15.09 -14.52
N HIS A 48 5.61 -14.45 -15.06
CA HIS A 48 5.12 -13.13 -14.66
C HIS A 48 3.59 -13.14 -14.51
N PRO A 49 3.06 -13.73 -13.42
CA PRO A 49 1.64 -13.77 -13.20
C PRO A 49 1.06 -12.37 -13.00
N ILE A 50 -0.15 -12.16 -13.50
CA ILE A 50 -0.89 -10.92 -13.28
C ILE A 50 -1.38 -10.95 -11.83
N SER A 51 -0.82 -10.12 -10.96
CA SER A 51 -1.21 -10.06 -9.55
C SER A 51 -2.34 -9.08 -9.26
N GLU A 52 -2.52 -8.08 -10.12
CA GLU A 52 -3.51 -7.01 -9.96
C GLU A 52 -4.06 -6.54 -11.30
N ALA A 53 -5.31 -6.08 -11.31
CA ALA A 53 -5.95 -5.46 -12.46
C ALA A 53 -6.90 -4.34 -12.00
N GLU A 54 -7.13 -3.36 -12.87
CA GLU A 54 -7.91 -2.17 -12.50
C GLU A 54 -9.37 -2.52 -12.18
N THR A 55 -10.05 -3.23 -13.10
CA THR A 55 -11.49 -3.52 -12.99
C THR A 55 -11.78 -4.97 -12.58
N PRO A 56 -12.96 -5.25 -12.01
CA PRO A 56 -13.36 -6.62 -11.65
C PRO A 56 -13.35 -7.58 -12.85
N GLU A 57 -13.78 -7.12 -14.02
CA GLU A 57 -13.87 -7.94 -15.23
C GLU A 57 -12.48 -8.38 -15.70
N ALA A 58 -11.54 -7.44 -15.76
CA ALA A 58 -10.16 -7.72 -16.13
C ALA A 58 -9.51 -8.69 -15.12
N ALA A 59 -9.75 -8.47 -13.82
CA ALA A 59 -9.24 -9.34 -12.77
C ALA A 59 -9.81 -10.76 -12.85
N LEU A 60 -11.11 -10.91 -13.09
CA LEU A 60 -11.77 -12.22 -13.25
C LEU A 60 -11.28 -12.96 -14.49
N THR A 61 -11.10 -12.27 -15.61
CA THR A 61 -10.51 -12.86 -16.82
C THR A 61 -9.09 -13.34 -16.54
N ALA A 62 -8.24 -12.50 -15.96
CA ALA A 62 -6.86 -12.86 -15.64
C ALA A 62 -6.82 -14.04 -14.65
N ALA A 63 -7.63 -13.99 -13.58
CA ALA A 63 -7.66 -15.03 -12.56
C ALA A 63 -8.04 -16.40 -13.13
N LYS A 64 -9.01 -16.43 -14.06
CA LYS A 64 -9.44 -17.65 -14.74
C LYS A 64 -8.38 -18.21 -15.68
N VAL A 65 -7.67 -17.35 -16.42
CA VAL A 65 -6.64 -17.79 -17.38
C VAL A 65 -5.42 -18.40 -16.69
N GLN A 66 -5.02 -17.85 -15.54
CA GLN A 66 -3.79 -18.25 -14.84
C GLN A 66 -4.01 -19.15 -13.62
N ASP A 67 -5.27 -19.47 -13.29
CA ASP A 67 -5.68 -20.23 -12.08
C ASP A 67 -5.10 -19.65 -10.77
N ARG A 68 -5.03 -18.32 -10.66
CA ARG A 68 -4.55 -17.61 -9.47
C ARG A 68 -5.38 -16.38 -9.23
N ARG A 69 -5.64 -16.07 -7.95
CA ARG A 69 -6.40 -14.87 -7.58
C ARG A 69 -5.67 -13.59 -8.03
N VAL A 70 -6.45 -12.57 -8.40
CA VAL A 70 -5.97 -11.26 -8.88
C VAL A 70 -6.63 -10.15 -8.06
N GLU A 71 -5.87 -9.19 -7.54
CA GLU A 71 -6.45 -8.05 -6.83
C GLU A 71 -7.19 -7.09 -7.79
N VAL A 72 -8.32 -6.55 -7.34
CA VAL A 72 -9.12 -5.55 -8.06
C VAL A 72 -8.80 -4.16 -7.51
N LEU A 73 -8.01 -3.37 -8.24
CA LEU A 73 -7.50 -2.08 -7.76
C LEU A 73 -8.59 -1.03 -7.55
N GLN A 74 -9.61 -0.98 -8.41
CA GLN A 74 -10.72 -0.03 -8.26
C GLN A 74 -11.52 -0.26 -6.97
N MET A 75 -11.40 -1.44 -6.35
CA MET A 75 -12.03 -1.78 -5.08
C MET A 75 -11.05 -1.74 -3.89
N ARG A 76 -9.79 -1.35 -4.12
CA ARG A 76 -8.78 -1.17 -3.08
C ARG A 76 -9.13 0.06 -2.24
N THR A 77 -9.18 -0.11 -0.92
CA THR A 77 -9.33 0.99 0.03
C THR A 77 -8.21 0.92 1.07
N GLU A 78 -8.21 1.87 2.02
CA GLU A 78 -7.29 1.83 3.17
C GLU A 78 -7.49 0.59 4.04
N THR A 79 -8.70 0.03 4.07
CA THR A 79 -9.13 -1.07 4.94
C THR A 79 -9.45 -2.36 4.20
N ASP A 80 -9.57 -2.31 2.87
CA ASP A 80 -10.08 -3.42 2.07
C ASP A 80 -9.17 -3.80 0.91
N THR A 81 -9.11 -5.11 0.69
CA THR A 81 -8.55 -5.71 -0.53
C THR A 81 -9.58 -6.65 -1.12
N VAL A 82 -9.89 -6.51 -2.40
CA VAL A 82 -10.79 -7.42 -3.12
C VAL A 82 -9.97 -8.22 -4.12
N TYR A 83 -10.16 -9.54 -4.12
CA TYR A 83 -9.56 -10.45 -5.07
C TYR A 83 -10.64 -11.07 -5.96
N ALA A 84 -10.35 -11.18 -7.25
CA ALA A 84 -11.04 -12.07 -8.16
C ALA A 84 -10.40 -13.47 -8.10
N ASN A 85 -11.23 -14.50 -7.99
CA ASN A 85 -10.81 -15.90 -7.91
C ASN A 85 -11.00 -16.61 -9.26
N ALA A 86 -10.25 -17.69 -9.49
CA ALA A 86 -10.32 -18.48 -10.73
C ALA A 86 -11.70 -19.15 -10.95
N ASP A 87 -12.44 -19.41 -9.86
CA ASP A 87 -13.80 -19.96 -9.88
C ASP A 87 -14.88 -18.93 -10.30
N GLY A 88 -14.49 -17.69 -10.56
CA GLY A 88 -15.38 -16.60 -10.95
C GLY A 88 -15.99 -15.83 -9.78
N THR A 89 -15.62 -16.12 -8.54
CA THR A 89 -16.08 -15.38 -7.36
C THR A 89 -15.17 -14.19 -7.02
N LEU A 90 -15.67 -13.27 -6.20
CA LEU A 90 -14.88 -12.21 -5.58
C LEU A 90 -14.75 -12.47 -4.07
N THR A 91 -13.57 -12.23 -3.50
CA THR A 91 -13.32 -12.30 -2.06
C THR A 91 -12.84 -10.95 -1.55
N ARG A 92 -13.50 -10.42 -0.53
CA ARG A 92 -13.08 -9.20 0.18
C ARG A 92 -12.40 -9.57 1.49
N ILE A 93 -11.21 -9.00 1.71
CA ILE A 93 -10.53 -9.00 3.00
C ILE A 93 -10.65 -7.60 3.58
N SER A 94 -11.23 -7.48 4.77
CA SER A 94 -11.45 -6.22 5.47
C SER A 94 -10.69 -6.19 6.79
N ALA A 95 -10.04 -5.07 7.08
CA ALA A 95 -9.37 -4.79 8.34
C ALA A 95 -10.20 -3.86 9.23
N ALA A 96 -9.95 -3.90 10.55
CA ALA A 96 -10.63 -3.03 11.52
C ALA A 96 -10.15 -1.56 11.46
N GLY A 97 -9.04 -1.30 10.78
CA GLY A 97 -8.47 0.02 10.57
C GLY A 97 -7.54 0.02 9.35
N PRO A 98 -7.02 1.20 8.96
CA PRO A 98 -6.16 1.32 7.79
C PRO A 98 -4.93 0.40 7.87
N VAL A 99 -4.71 -0.37 6.82
CA VAL A 99 -3.49 -1.19 6.62
C VAL A 99 -2.57 -0.58 5.57
N ARG A 100 -3.11 0.35 4.77
CA ARG A 100 -2.42 1.11 3.75
C ARG A 100 -3.00 2.51 3.66
N MET A 101 -2.24 3.43 3.11
CA MET A 101 -2.63 4.82 2.89
C MET A 101 -2.08 5.35 1.57
N VAL A 102 -2.63 6.46 1.09
CA VAL A 102 -2.05 7.18 -0.06
C VAL A 102 -1.04 8.21 0.45
N LYS A 103 0.19 8.10 -0.03
CA LYS A 103 1.28 9.04 0.24
C LYS A 103 1.95 9.43 -1.07
N ASP A 104 2.02 10.73 -1.34
CA ASP A 104 2.59 11.28 -2.58
C ASP A 104 1.98 10.63 -3.84
N GLY A 105 0.66 10.44 -3.84
CA GLY A 105 -0.11 9.85 -4.94
C GLY A 105 0.08 8.34 -5.13
N ARG A 106 0.72 7.63 -4.18
CA ARG A 106 0.95 6.18 -4.25
C ARG A 106 0.43 5.48 -3.01
N TRP A 107 -0.06 4.27 -3.17
CA TRP A 107 -0.35 3.38 -2.06
C TRP A 107 0.95 2.95 -1.37
N VAL A 108 0.98 3.09 -0.05
CA VAL A 108 2.03 2.56 0.81
C VAL A 108 1.37 1.85 2.00
N ASP A 109 2.02 0.81 2.50
CA ASP A 109 1.56 0.16 3.73
C ASP A 109 1.73 1.11 4.92
N VAL A 110 0.87 0.93 5.93
CA VAL A 110 1.05 1.61 7.21
C VAL A 110 2.32 1.10 7.86
N ASP A 111 3.22 2.02 8.16
CA ASP A 111 4.53 1.77 8.74
C ASP A 111 4.72 2.68 9.96
N LEU A 112 4.75 2.04 11.12
CA LEU A 112 4.79 2.70 12.42
C LEU A 112 6.21 2.91 12.95
N ASP A 113 7.24 2.52 12.19
CA ASP A 113 8.61 2.69 12.61
C ASP A 113 8.94 4.18 12.73
N LEU A 114 9.54 4.54 13.85
CA LEU A 114 9.82 5.90 14.22
C LEU A 114 11.18 6.33 13.68
N LYS A 115 11.20 7.53 13.10
CA LYS A 115 12.41 8.19 12.63
C LYS A 115 12.45 9.65 13.06
N ARG A 116 13.66 10.17 13.22
CA ARG A 116 13.88 11.60 13.44
C ARG A 116 13.60 12.36 12.16
N SER A 117 12.83 13.44 12.27
CA SER A 117 12.56 14.41 11.22
C SER A 117 13.61 15.52 11.21
N ALA A 118 13.68 16.27 10.10
CA ALA A 118 14.65 17.35 9.93
C ALA A 118 14.44 18.52 10.92
N ASP A 119 13.24 18.66 11.47
CA ASP A 119 12.89 19.65 12.50
C ASP A 119 13.24 19.20 13.93
N GLY A 120 13.90 18.04 14.07
CA GLY A 120 14.30 17.46 15.37
C GLY A 120 13.20 16.66 16.06
N ASN A 121 11.96 16.67 15.56
CA ASN A 121 10.88 15.83 16.09
C ASN A 121 11.01 14.37 15.62
N VAL A 122 10.15 13.51 16.14
CA VAL A 122 10.04 12.10 15.73
C VAL A 122 8.72 11.90 15.00
N THR A 123 8.73 11.11 13.93
CA THR A 123 7.54 10.78 13.12
C THR A 123 7.55 9.32 12.75
N ALA A 124 6.37 8.71 12.63
CA ALA A 124 6.24 7.40 11.99
C ALA A 124 6.59 7.48 10.48
N ALA A 125 7.05 6.36 9.91
CA ALA A 125 7.41 6.28 8.50
C ALA A 125 6.20 6.49 7.56
N ALA A 126 5.05 5.89 7.90
CA ALA A 126 3.75 6.05 7.24
C ALA A 126 2.59 5.79 8.23
N HIS A 127 2.10 6.83 8.88
CA HIS A 127 0.92 6.76 9.74
C HIS A 127 -0.25 7.57 9.13
N PRO A 128 -1.47 7.01 8.99
CA PRO A 128 -2.61 7.68 8.37
C PRO A 128 -2.94 9.03 8.99
N GLU A 129 -2.95 9.09 10.33
CA GLU A 129 -3.21 10.30 11.10
C GLU A 129 -1.96 11.12 11.45
N GLY A 130 -0.81 10.88 10.80
CA GLY A 130 0.37 11.73 10.99
C GLY A 130 0.94 11.76 12.41
N LEU A 131 1.11 10.59 13.05
CA LEU A 131 1.74 10.48 14.36
C LEU A 131 3.09 11.19 14.42
N ARG A 132 3.21 12.13 15.36
CA ARG A 132 4.43 12.87 15.65
C ARG A 132 4.69 12.89 17.15
N MET A 133 5.96 12.80 17.53
CA MET A 133 6.41 12.91 18.91
C MET A 133 7.49 13.98 19.04
N ALA A 134 7.64 14.52 20.24
CA ALA A 134 8.54 15.62 20.52
C ALA A 134 10.02 15.29 20.28
N GLY A 135 10.74 16.24 19.70
CA GLY A 135 12.20 16.25 19.78
C GLY A 135 12.71 16.65 21.17
N GLU A 136 14.03 16.71 21.31
CA GLU A 136 14.66 17.36 22.46
C GLU A 136 14.22 18.83 22.57
N GLY A 137 14.18 19.36 23.79
CA GLY A 137 13.91 20.78 24.01
C GLY A 137 13.27 21.09 25.35
N GLY A 138 13.27 22.37 25.73
CA GLY A 138 12.77 22.85 27.01
C GLY A 138 13.73 22.59 28.19
N SER A 139 13.36 23.05 29.38
CA SER A 139 14.15 22.86 30.61
C SER A 139 13.66 21.65 31.40
N LYS A 140 14.50 20.62 31.55
CA LYS A 140 14.12 19.37 32.23
C LYS A 140 13.63 19.62 33.65
N ALA A 141 12.55 18.92 34.03
CA ALA A 141 12.00 19.03 35.38
C ALA A 141 12.95 18.38 36.40
N ARG A 142 12.96 18.90 37.64
CA ARG A 142 13.79 18.35 38.73
C ARG A 142 13.22 17.08 39.34
N SER A 143 11.97 16.76 39.07
CA SER A 143 11.27 15.54 39.49
C SER A 143 9.94 15.41 38.74
N LEU A 144 9.33 14.23 38.78
CA LEU A 144 7.99 14.01 38.23
C LEU A 144 6.93 14.90 38.89
N LYS A 145 7.03 15.12 40.21
CA LYS A 145 6.13 16.03 40.93
C LYS A 145 6.26 17.49 40.46
N ALA A 146 7.49 17.93 40.18
CA ALA A 146 7.73 19.27 39.65
C ALA A 146 7.14 19.43 38.24
N ALA A 147 7.26 18.41 37.38
CA ALA A 147 6.62 18.40 36.07
C ALA A 147 5.09 18.47 36.19
N ALA A 148 4.49 17.62 37.04
CA ALA A 148 3.04 17.57 37.22
C ALA A 148 2.44 18.88 37.76
N SER A 149 3.17 19.60 38.62
CA SER A 149 2.73 20.87 39.21
C SER A 149 3.16 22.11 38.42
N ALA A 150 3.86 21.96 37.29
CA ALA A 150 4.27 23.11 36.47
C ALA A 150 3.04 23.80 35.84
N PRO A 151 3.11 25.12 35.60
CA PRO A 151 2.04 25.83 34.91
C PRO A 151 1.84 25.32 33.48
N ASP A 152 0.65 25.51 32.93
CA ASP A 152 0.27 24.98 31.60
C ASP A 152 1.08 25.62 30.46
N ASP A 153 1.59 26.83 30.65
CA ASP A 153 2.49 27.49 29.68
C ASP A 153 3.88 26.86 29.60
N ALA A 154 4.26 26.03 30.57
CA ALA A 154 5.45 25.19 30.52
C ALA A 154 5.22 23.85 29.80
N ALA A 155 3.98 23.56 29.38
CA ALA A 155 3.63 22.37 28.64
C ALA A 155 4.07 22.46 27.18
N ARG A 156 4.58 21.35 26.65
CA ARG A 156 4.85 21.16 25.24
C ARG A 156 4.19 19.88 24.76
N ASP A 157 3.83 19.83 23.49
CA ASP A 157 3.25 18.62 22.90
C ASP A 157 4.31 17.50 22.89
N LEU A 158 4.03 16.39 23.57
CA LEU A 158 4.85 15.18 23.60
C LEU A 158 4.48 14.22 22.47
N VAL A 159 3.18 14.03 22.25
CA VAL A 159 2.63 13.27 21.11
C VAL A 159 1.52 14.08 20.50
N THR A 160 1.50 14.18 19.17
CA THR A 160 0.39 14.72 18.41
C THR A 160 -0.08 13.69 17.38
N LEU A 161 -1.39 13.54 17.27
CA LEU A 161 -2.04 12.68 16.30
C LEU A 161 -3.18 13.47 15.63
N GLY A 162 -3.28 13.35 14.31
CA GLY A 162 -4.25 14.07 13.48
C GLY A 162 -3.71 15.40 12.94
N SER A 163 -4.57 16.12 12.22
CA SER A 163 -4.22 17.37 11.54
C SER A 163 -5.35 18.40 11.60
N GLY A 164 -5.01 19.67 11.40
CA GLY A 164 -5.98 20.77 11.47
C GLY A 164 -6.73 20.79 12.79
N ASP A 165 -8.06 20.86 12.70
CA ASP A 165 -8.97 20.91 13.86
C ASP A 165 -9.24 19.52 14.47
N GLN A 166 -8.87 18.43 13.77
CA GLN A 166 -9.02 17.05 14.25
C GLN A 166 -7.70 16.54 14.81
N LYS A 167 -7.10 17.27 15.76
CA LYS A 167 -5.82 16.93 16.38
C LYS A 167 -5.97 16.65 17.86
N VAL A 168 -5.41 15.54 18.31
CA VAL A 168 -5.24 15.22 19.73
C VAL A 168 -3.77 15.38 20.10
N ALA A 169 -3.51 16.00 21.24
CA ALA A 169 -2.16 16.16 21.78
C ALA A 169 -2.08 15.61 23.21
N MET A 170 -1.05 14.81 23.49
CA MET A 170 -0.59 14.54 24.84
C MET A 170 0.54 15.50 25.14
N GLN A 171 0.47 16.20 26.28
CA GLN A 171 1.44 17.21 26.65
C GLN A 171 2.35 16.77 27.79
N TRP A 172 3.58 17.29 27.77
CA TRP A 172 4.57 17.12 28.81
C TRP A 172 4.96 18.48 29.39
N LYS A 173 4.93 18.59 30.71
CA LYS A 173 5.24 19.81 31.45
C LYS A 173 6.71 19.79 31.88
N GLY A 174 7.57 20.30 31.01
CA GLY A 174 9.02 20.33 31.21
C GLY A 174 9.81 20.05 29.93
N GLY A 175 11.13 20.05 30.05
CA GLY A 175 12.02 19.69 28.95
C GLY A 175 12.08 18.18 28.72
N LEU A 176 12.38 17.80 27.48
CA LEU A 176 12.66 16.41 27.10
C LEU A 176 14.08 16.29 26.54
N PRO A 177 14.77 15.18 26.84
CA PRO A 177 16.02 14.79 26.21
C PRO A 177 15.79 14.38 24.74
N ALA A 178 16.87 14.15 24.00
CA ALA A 178 16.78 13.49 22.70
C ALA A 178 16.26 12.04 22.87
N PRO A 179 15.22 11.62 22.13
CA PRO A 179 14.69 10.28 22.25
C PRO A 179 15.63 9.25 21.62
N GLN A 180 15.69 8.07 22.24
CA GLN A 180 16.24 6.84 21.66
C GLN A 180 15.10 6.11 20.94
N LEU A 181 15.32 5.72 19.68
CA LEU A 181 14.31 5.08 18.84
C LEU A 181 14.63 3.59 18.67
N ALA A 182 13.62 2.75 18.82
CA ALA A 182 13.65 1.34 18.52
C ALA A 182 12.31 0.95 17.91
N ASP A 183 12.30 0.65 16.61
CA ASP A 183 11.10 0.37 15.82
C ASP A 183 10.02 1.44 16.04
N ASN A 184 8.86 1.09 16.57
CA ASN A 184 7.76 1.99 16.88
C ASN A 184 7.84 2.65 18.28
N VAL A 185 8.97 2.56 18.98
CA VAL A 185 9.15 3.05 20.36
C VAL A 185 10.12 4.23 20.40
N ALA A 186 9.72 5.29 21.11
CA ALA A 186 10.59 6.42 21.46
C ALA A 186 10.76 6.51 22.98
N THR A 187 11.98 6.30 23.46
CA THR A 187 12.35 6.41 24.88
C THR A 187 13.04 7.73 25.15
N TYR A 188 12.60 8.47 26.16
CA TYR A 188 13.19 9.74 26.59
C TYR A 188 13.96 9.56 27.90
N PRO A 189 15.25 9.16 27.85
CA PRO A 189 16.01 8.83 29.05
C PRO A 189 16.34 10.07 29.88
N ASP A 190 16.13 10.00 31.19
CA ASP A 190 16.32 11.12 32.11
C ASP A 190 15.43 12.33 31.77
N ALA A 191 14.20 12.07 31.30
CA ALA A 191 13.16 13.10 31.16
C ALA A 191 12.84 13.76 32.52
N VAL A 192 12.96 12.97 33.59
CA VAL A 192 13.12 13.42 34.98
C VAL A 192 14.30 12.68 35.59
N PRO A 193 14.92 13.17 36.68
CA PRO A 193 16.04 12.46 37.30
C PRO A 193 15.68 11.04 37.73
N GLY A 194 16.44 10.06 37.24
CA GLY A 194 16.30 8.65 37.61
C GLY A 194 15.15 7.90 36.93
N GLY A 195 14.64 8.41 35.79
CA GLY A 195 13.57 7.80 35.01
C GLY A 195 13.72 7.98 33.51
#